data_AF-A0A924CR10-F1
#
_entry.id   AF-A0A924CR10-F1
#
_cell.length_a   1.000
_cell.length_b   1.000
_cell.length_c   1.000
_cell.angle_alpha   90.00
_cell.angle_beta   90.00
_cell.angle_gamma   90.00
#
_symmetry.space_group_name_H-M   'P 1'
#
loop_
_entity.id
_entity.type
_entity.pdbx_description
1 polymer ?
#
loop_
_entity_poly.entity_id
_entity_poly.type
_entity_poly.pdbx_seq_one_letter_code
_entity_poly.pdbx_strand_id
1 'polypeptide(L)' 'MAQPKSVTTPTVIPKLEEPKMGFSTYAERLNGRAAMMGFIAALAVEYVTHEGALTWLGLISY' A
#
# COMPACT_ATOMS: atom_id res chain seq x y z
N MET A 1 23.03 52.52 18.36
CA MET A 1 22.49 51.93 17.11
C MET A 1 22.11 50.49 17.42
N ALA A 2 20.82 50.15 17.46
CA ALA A 2 20.35 48.81 17.81
C ALA A 2 20.48 47.89 16.58
N GLN A 3 21.07 46.70 16.76
CA GLN A 3 21.22 45.72 15.69
C GLN A 3 19.85 45.09 15.35
N PRO A 4 19.52 44.86 14.06
CA PRO A 4 18.26 44.25 13.66
C PRO A 4 18.28 42.76 14.01
N LYS A 5 17.23 42.28 14.67
CA LYS A 5 17.06 40.87 15.07
C LYS A 5 17.06 39.98 13.82
N SER A 6 18.05 39.09 13.74
CA SER A 6 18.20 38.11 12.65
C SER A 6 16.96 37.20 12.60
N VAL A 7 16.31 37.18 11.44
CA VAL A 7 15.23 36.26 11.10
C VAL A 7 15.72 34.83 11.27
N THR A 8 15.13 34.09 12.21
CA THR A 8 15.40 32.67 12.44
C THR A 8 14.78 31.86 11.30
N THR A 9 15.56 31.55 10.26
CA THR A 9 15.20 30.52 9.29
C THR A 9 15.38 29.15 9.97
N PRO A 10 14.33 28.33 10.16
CA PRO A 10 14.51 26.99 10.71
C PRO A 10 15.30 26.13 9.71
N THR A 11 16.56 25.85 10.02
CA THR A 11 17.50 25.04 9.21
C THR A 11 17.18 23.54 9.22
N VAL A 12 16.29 23.08 10.09
CA VAL A 12 15.91 21.66 10.19
C VAL A 12 14.50 21.50 9.63
N ILE A 13 14.39 21.01 8.40
CA ILE A 13 13.13 20.45 7.91
C ILE A 13 12.85 19.22 8.80
N PRO A 14 11.77 19.20 9.60
CA PRO A 14 11.43 18.03 10.38
C PRO A 14 11.22 16.87 9.40
N LYS A 15 12.05 15.84 9.52
CA LYS A 15 11.90 14.61 8.75
C LYS A 15 10.65 13.92 9.29
N LEU A 16 9.51 14.17 8.66
CA LEU A 16 8.26 13.52 8.99
C LEU A 16 8.47 12.01 8.83
N GLU A 17 8.50 11.29 9.94
CA GLU A 17 8.52 9.83 9.91
C GLU A 17 7.21 9.37 9.26
N GLU A 18 7.32 8.61 8.17
CA GLU A 18 6.15 8.02 7.55
C GLU A 18 5.43 7.15 8.60
N PRO A 19 4.12 7.35 8.81
CA PRO A 19 3.37 6.55 9.75
C PRO A 19 3.46 5.09 9.31
N LYS A 20 4.09 4.24 10.11
CA LYS A 20 4.24 2.80 9.80
C LYS A 20 2.92 2.04 9.77
N MET A 21 1.86 2.62 10.32
CA MET A 21 0.54 2.00 10.49
C MET A 21 -0.49 2.75 9.62
N GLY A 22 -1.44 2.01 9.03
CA GLY A 22 -2.46 2.56 8.15
C GLY A 22 -2.04 2.59 6.67
N PHE A 23 -2.58 3.54 5.90
CA PHE A 23 -2.28 3.73 4.48
C PHE A 23 -0.93 4.44 4.31
N SER A 24 0.16 3.70 4.56
CA SER A 24 1.52 4.15 4.31
C SER A 24 2.04 3.65 2.97
N THR A 25 2.97 4.36 2.35
CA THR A 25 3.62 3.95 1.10
C THR A 25 4.20 2.52 1.20
N TYR A 26 4.72 2.17 2.38
CA TYR A 26 5.22 0.82 2.63
C TYR A 26 4.09 -0.22 2.61
N ALA A 27 2.99 0.03 3.31
CA ALA A 27 1.84 -0.87 3.37
C ALA A 27 1.19 -1.04 1.98
N GLU A 28 1.05 0.03 1.22
CA GLU A 28 0.53 0.00 -0.14
C GLU A 28 1.39 -0.87 -1.07
N ARG A 29 2.71 -0.70 -1.03
CA ARG A 29 3.65 -1.51 -1.82
C ARG A 29 3.60 -2.98 -1.44
N LEU A 30 3.50 -3.28 -0.15
CA LEU A 30 3.41 -4.65 0.34
C LEU A 30 2.10 -5.30 -0.09
N ASN A 31 0.97 -4.61 0.10
CA ASN A 31 -0.36 -5.07 -0.30
C ASN A 31 -0.46 -5.25 -1.81
N GLY A 32 0.13 -4.35 -2.60
CA GLY A 32 0.18 -4.46 -4.06
C GLY A 32 0.92 -5.72 -4.53
N ARG A 33 2.05 -6.06 -3.91
CA ARG A 33 2.78 -7.32 -4.21
C ARG A 33 1.96 -8.55 -3.82
N ALA A 34 1.34 -8.51 -2.64
CA ALA A 34 0.45 -9.59 -2.20
C ALA A 34 -0.72 -9.78 -3.18
N ALA A 35 -1.31 -8.69 -3.69
CA ALA A 35 -2.38 -8.74 -4.68
C ALA A 35 -1.91 -9.33 -6.02
N MET A 36 -0.72 -8.98 -6.51
CA MET A 36 -0.15 -9.59 -7.73
C MET A 36 0.02 -11.10 -7.57
N MET A 37 0.58 -11.54 -6.44
CA MET A 37 0.74 -12.97 -6.15
C MET A 37 -0.60 -13.68 -5.98
N GLY A 38 -1.56 -13.05 -5.29
CA GLY A 38 -2.91 -13.57 -5.10
C GLY A 38 -3.66 -13.74 -6.42
N PHE A 39 -3.52 -12.79 -7.35
CA PHE A 39 -4.13 -12.88 -8.67
C PHE A 39 -3.55 -14.04 -9.50
N ILE A 40 -2.23 -14.19 -9.53
CA ILE A 40 -1.58 -15.31 -10.23
C ILE A 40 -1.98 -16.65 -9.61
N ALA A 41 -2.02 -16.72 -8.27
CA ALA A 41 -2.45 -17.93 -7.56
C ALA A 41 -3.93 -18.26 -7.87
N ALA A 42 -4.81 -17.26 -7.92
CA ALA A 42 -6.21 -17.45 -8.28
C ALA A 42 -6.33 -18.06 -9.69
N LEU A 43 -5.63 -17.51 -10.69
CA LEU A 43 -5.61 -18.06 -12.05
C LEU A 43 -5.09 -19.50 -12.11
N ALA A 44 -4.04 -19.82 -11.33
CA ALA A 44 -3.49 -21.16 -11.26
C ALA A 44 -4.50 -22.16 -10.66
N VAL A 45 -5.23 -21.75 -9.61
CA VAL A 45 -6.30 -22.55 -9.02
C VAL A 45 -7.43 -22.75 -10.02
N GLU A 46 -7.94 -21.69 -10.64
CA GLU A 46 -9.00 -21.76 -11.66
C GLU A 46 -8.64 -22.71 -12.80
N TYR A 47 -7.37 -22.69 -13.24
CA TYR A 47 -6.89 -23.57 -14.28
C TYR A 47 -6.91 -25.06 -13.88
N VAL A 48 -6.58 -25.37 -12.62
CA VAL A 48 -6.53 -26.75 -12.10
C VAL A 48 -7.92 -27.27 -11.73
N THR A 49 -8.78 -26.42 -11.16
CA THR A 49 -10.10 -26.81 -10.66
C THR A 49 -11.18 -26.72 -11.73
N HIS A 50 -10.93 -25.97 -12.81
CA HIS A 50 -11.93 -25.57 -13.81
C HIS A 50 -13.13 -24.80 -13.21
N GLU A 51 -12.94 -24.23 -12.02
CA GLU A 51 -13.94 -23.50 -11.24
C GLU A 51 -13.43 -22.07 -11.00
N GLY A 52 -14.22 -21.07 -11.37
CA GLY A 52 -13.85 -19.66 -11.24
C GLY A 52 -13.76 -19.20 -9.78
N ALA A 53 -12.91 -18.22 -9.49
CA ALA A 53 -12.77 -17.65 -8.15
C ALA A 53 -14.09 -17.03 -7.63
N LEU A 54 -14.92 -16.50 -8.53
CA LEU A 54 -16.25 -15.98 -8.16
C LEU A 54 -17.23 -17.09 -7.73
N THR A 55 -17.11 -18.30 -8.29
CA THR A 55 -17.92 -19.45 -7.85
C THR A 55 -17.50 -19.89 -6.45
N TRP A 56 -16.20 -19.89 -6.16
CA TRP A 56 -15.67 -20.16 -4.82
C TRP A 56 -16.14 -19.15 -3.76
N LEU A 57 -16.30 -17.90 -4.17
CA LEU A 57 -16.86 -16.84 -3.32
C LEU A 57 -18.40 -16.92 -3.20
N GLY A 58 -19.06 -17.84 -3.91
CA GLY A 58 -20.52 -17.99 -3.91
C GLY A 58 -21.28 -16.84 -4.57
N LEU A 59 -20.59 -16.04 -5.39
CA LEU A 59 -21.18 -14.87 -6.07
C LEU A 59 -21.95 -15.27 -7.34
N ILE A 60 -21.51 -16.35 -7.98
CA ILE A 60 -22.13 -16.91 -9.18
C ILE A 60 -22.21 -18.43 -9.06
N SER A 61 -23.20 -19.02 -9.73
CA SER A 61 -23.42 -20.46 -9.75
C SER A 61 -23.90 -20.82 -11.15
N TYR A 62 -23.19 -21.72 -11.82
CA TYR A 62 -23.51 -22.23 -13.15
C TYR A 62 -24.05 -23.65 -13.08
#